data_AF-A0A3S0R5G1-F1
#
_entry.id   AF-A0A3S0R5G1-F1
#
_cell.length_a   1.000
_cell.length_b   1.000
_cell.length_c   1.000
_cell.angle_alpha   90.00
_cell.angle_beta   90.00
_cell.angle_gamma   90.00
#
_symmetry.space_group_name_H-M   'P 1'
#
loop_
_entity.id
_entity.type
_entity.pdbx_description
1 polymer ?
#
loop_
_entity_poly.entity_id
_entity_poly.type
_entity_poly.pdbx_seq_one_letter_code
_entity_poly.pdbx_strand_id
1 'polypeptide(L)'
;MIMLERKEPSTIAVLEAILRRLPKEDVNYGYYEDKLARERSGYYGELRVDREWEDFTLGIPYILLNGLHLENDAGFSHQIDSFFLCPYFVFVIEAKNIAGRIEIDEETNQCIRTRNDGIVEGFTNPVDQVRRHGRFVKGMLQKFDMRLPIECAVIFANSNSVIGKINARDVLVFQVTGLRYKLDNLLRKHRQPLIVEDQIYQLGKDLKSLQTVRKWEPKINRAKLRKGVLCKACMYRMPMQFKHGKWVCFRCGNIDNLAFLEALNDYRLLWNEWISNCEFREFMGISSKDTASRILRSLGIESVGTYKDRKYLIPEKIKVRVFTNKPRVFS
;
A
#
# COMPACT_ATOMS: atom_id res chain seq x y z
N MET A 1 -22.17 -1.92 0.34
CA MET A 1 -21.31 -1.38 1.42
C MET A 1 -19.84 -1.62 1.12
N ILE A 2 -18.94 -0.77 1.60
CA ILE A 2 -17.48 -1.03 1.55
C ILE A 2 -17.13 -1.93 2.74
N MET A 3 -16.62 -3.13 2.46
CA MET A 3 -16.34 -4.16 3.48
C MET A 3 -14.84 -4.32 3.78
N LEU A 4 -14.01 -3.93 2.81
CA LEU A 4 -12.57 -3.81 2.95
C LEU A 4 -12.14 -2.47 2.35
N GLU A 5 -11.69 -1.57 3.24
CA GLU A 5 -11.09 -0.30 2.86
C GLU A 5 -9.65 -0.50 2.39
N ARG A 6 -9.25 0.29 1.40
CA ARG A 6 -7.88 0.27 0.91
C ARG A 6 -6.93 0.78 1.99
N LYS A 7 -5.81 0.09 2.14
CA LYS A 7 -4.70 0.52 2.99
C LYS A 7 -3.52 0.92 2.13
N GLU A 8 -2.76 1.91 2.59
CA GLU A 8 -1.50 2.24 1.95
C GLU A 8 -0.57 1.02 1.95
N PRO A 9 0.01 0.64 0.80
CA PRO A 9 0.94 -0.48 0.73
C PRO A 9 2.13 -0.30 1.68
N SER A 10 2.42 -1.31 2.50
CA SER A 10 3.58 -1.29 3.41
C SER A 10 4.92 -1.01 2.70
N THR A 11 5.02 -1.39 1.42
CA THR A 11 6.12 -1.07 0.51
C THR A 11 6.47 0.41 0.49
N ILE A 12 5.47 1.31 0.50
CA ILE A 12 5.68 2.77 0.49
C ILE A 12 6.44 3.19 1.75
N ALA A 13 5.96 2.77 2.93
CA ALA A 13 6.61 3.10 4.20
C ALA A 13 8.05 2.58 4.29
N VAL A 14 8.30 1.35 3.79
CA VAL A 14 9.65 0.77 3.72
C VAL A 14 10.55 1.59 2.78
N LEU A 15 10.07 1.95 1.59
CA LEU A 15 10.84 2.75 0.62
C LEU A 15 11.18 4.14 1.15
N GLU A 16 10.24 4.79 1.82
CA GLU A 16 10.51 6.07 2.48
C GLU A 16 11.58 5.93 3.56
N ALA A 17 11.52 4.87 4.38
CA ALA A 17 12.53 4.59 5.39
C ALA A 17 13.92 4.34 4.75
N ILE A 18 13.96 3.62 3.62
CA ILE A 18 15.20 3.42 2.85
C ILE A 18 15.74 4.79 2.38
N LEU A 19 14.93 5.62 1.74
CA LEU A 19 15.37 6.91 1.20
C LEU A 19 15.77 7.92 2.29
N ARG A 20 15.16 7.84 3.49
CA ARG A 20 15.63 8.61 4.65
C ARG A 20 17.03 8.16 5.09
N ARG A 21 17.34 6.86 5.04
CA ARG A 21 18.57 6.31 5.65
C ARG A 21 19.72 6.06 4.69
N LEU A 22 19.43 5.74 3.45
CA LEU A 22 20.44 5.51 2.41
C LEU A 22 21.06 6.85 2.00
N PRO A 23 22.41 6.97 1.96
CA PRO A 23 23.06 8.15 1.40
C PRO A 23 22.61 8.39 -0.05
N LYS A 24 22.49 9.67 -0.44
CA LYS A 24 22.05 10.04 -1.79
C LYS A 24 23.06 9.62 -2.87
N GLU A 25 24.31 9.46 -2.46
CA GLU A 25 25.44 9.06 -3.28
C GLU A 25 25.48 7.55 -3.53
N ASP A 26 24.63 6.75 -2.88
CA ASP A 26 24.57 5.31 -3.15
C ASP A 26 23.99 5.04 -4.55
N VAL A 27 24.64 4.13 -5.27
CA VAL A 27 24.25 3.74 -6.64
C VAL A 27 22.79 3.27 -6.76
N ASN A 28 22.20 2.72 -5.69
CA ASN A 28 20.81 2.24 -5.71
C ASN A 28 19.80 3.30 -5.26
N TYR A 29 20.22 4.51 -4.88
CA TYR A 29 19.29 5.53 -4.38
C TYR A 29 18.21 5.86 -5.41
N GLY A 30 18.60 6.11 -6.67
CA GLY A 30 17.67 6.40 -7.76
C GLY A 30 16.66 5.27 -8.01
N TYR A 31 17.09 4.00 -7.92
CA TYR A 31 16.19 2.85 -8.02
C TYR A 31 15.07 2.87 -6.97
N TYR A 32 15.39 3.18 -5.71
CA TYR A 32 14.38 3.25 -4.65
C TYR A 32 13.48 4.47 -4.78
N GLU A 33 14.01 5.60 -5.27
CA GLU A 33 13.23 6.80 -5.56
C GLU A 33 12.20 6.56 -6.67
N ASP A 34 12.64 5.96 -7.79
CA ASP A 34 11.76 5.57 -8.90
C ASP A 34 10.73 4.52 -8.48
N LYS A 35 11.13 3.57 -7.62
CA LYS A 35 10.19 2.59 -7.08
C LYS A 35 9.14 3.27 -6.19
N LEU A 36 9.54 4.17 -5.29
CA LEU A 36 8.60 4.91 -4.42
C LEU A 36 7.61 5.74 -5.24
N ALA A 37 8.10 6.43 -6.28
CA ALA A 37 7.25 7.23 -7.16
C ALA A 37 6.21 6.35 -7.86
N ARG A 38 6.59 5.17 -8.35
CA ARG A 38 5.67 4.21 -8.99
C ARG A 38 4.63 3.66 -8.02
N GLU A 39 5.04 3.21 -6.84
CA GLU A 39 4.13 2.67 -5.81
C GLU A 39 3.10 3.72 -5.37
N ARG A 40 3.55 4.96 -5.13
CA ARG A 40 2.64 6.09 -4.81
C ARG A 40 1.69 6.40 -5.96
N SER A 41 2.20 6.45 -7.20
CA SER A 41 1.36 6.69 -8.38
C SER A 41 0.27 5.62 -8.52
N GLY A 42 0.63 4.34 -8.34
CA GLY A 42 -0.32 3.23 -8.31
C GLY A 42 -1.40 3.42 -7.24
N TYR A 43 -0.98 3.60 -5.99
CA TYR A 43 -1.89 3.81 -4.86
C TYR A 43 -2.83 5.01 -5.05
N TYR A 44 -2.34 6.15 -5.55
CA TYR A 44 -3.21 7.30 -5.84
C TYR A 44 -4.19 7.05 -6.99
N GLY A 45 -3.81 6.23 -7.97
CA GLY A 45 -4.71 5.77 -9.01
C GLY A 45 -5.86 4.95 -8.46
N GLU A 46 -5.53 4.01 -7.59
CA GLU A 46 -6.51 3.17 -6.92
C GLU A 46 -7.46 4.00 -6.03
N LEU A 47 -6.92 4.93 -5.21
CA LEU A 47 -7.74 5.86 -4.41
C LEU A 47 -8.64 6.76 -5.26
N ARG A 48 -8.24 7.09 -6.49
CA ARG A 48 -9.10 7.83 -7.41
C ARG A 48 -10.30 7.01 -7.85
N VAL A 49 -10.15 5.69 -8.02
CA VAL A 49 -11.26 4.77 -8.31
C VAL A 49 -12.14 4.58 -7.08
N ASP A 50 -11.55 4.43 -5.90
CA ASP A 50 -12.30 4.31 -4.63
C ASP A 50 -13.22 5.52 -4.38
N ARG A 51 -12.76 6.74 -4.71
CA ARG A 51 -13.59 7.94 -4.63
C ARG A 51 -14.80 7.93 -5.55
N GLU A 52 -14.70 7.31 -6.73
CA GLU A 52 -15.91 7.13 -7.56
C GLU A 52 -16.87 6.18 -6.85
N TRP A 53 -16.37 5.09 -6.26
CA TRP A 53 -17.20 4.12 -5.52
C TRP A 53 -17.96 4.74 -4.35
N GLU A 54 -17.35 5.68 -3.63
CA GLU A 54 -17.98 6.41 -2.51
C GLU A 54 -19.15 7.31 -2.94
N ASP A 55 -19.14 7.81 -4.18
CA ASP A 55 -20.22 8.62 -4.73
C ASP A 55 -21.43 7.78 -5.21
N PHE A 56 -21.31 6.45 -5.21
CA PHE A 56 -22.43 5.59 -5.58
C PHE A 56 -23.41 5.38 -4.44
N THR A 57 -24.69 5.54 -4.76
CA THR A 57 -25.78 4.93 -4.00
C THR A 57 -26.46 3.89 -4.87
N LEU A 58 -26.29 2.61 -4.52
CA LEU A 58 -26.94 1.51 -5.23
C LEU A 58 -28.16 1.02 -4.43
N GLY A 59 -29.31 0.90 -5.10
CA GLY A 59 -30.55 0.37 -4.51
C GLY A 59 -30.60 -1.16 -4.42
N ILE A 60 -29.44 -1.81 -4.34
CA ILE A 60 -29.29 -3.28 -4.29
C ILE A 60 -28.26 -3.64 -3.22
N PRO A 61 -28.31 -4.85 -2.64
CA PRO A 61 -27.23 -5.31 -1.77
C PRO A 61 -25.94 -5.47 -2.59
N TYR A 62 -24.83 -5.05 -2.03
CA TYR A 62 -23.51 -5.22 -2.63
C TYR A 62 -22.41 -5.15 -1.59
N ILE A 63 -21.26 -5.72 -1.91
CA ILE A 63 -20.01 -5.48 -1.19
C ILE A 63 -18.93 -4.96 -2.14
N LEU A 64 -18.06 -4.12 -1.60
CA LEU A 64 -16.82 -3.71 -2.24
C LEU A 64 -15.64 -4.12 -1.35
N LEU A 65 -14.65 -4.77 -1.95
CA LEU A 65 -13.39 -5.12 -1.33
C LEU A 65 -12.25 -4.46 -2.13
N ASN A 66 -11.64 -3.41 -1.58
CA ASN A 66 -10.58 -2.67 -2.23
C ASN A 66 -9.20 -3.21 -1.82
N GLY A 67 -8.36 -3.54 -2.81
CA GLY A 67 -7.04 -4.13 -2.58
C GLY A 67 -7.13 -5.53 -1.99
N LEU A 68 -7.93 -6.41 -2.60
CA LEU A 68 -8.09 -7.79 -2.14
C LEU A 68 -6.89 -8.64 -2.57
N HIS A 69 -6.02 -8.99 -1.61
CA HIS A 69 -4.89 -9.90 -1.82
C HIS A 69 -5.25 -11.33 -1.45
N LEU A 70 -5.18 -12.23 -2.42
CA LEU A 70 -5.42 -13.66 -2.24
C LEU A 70 -4.31 -14.49 -2.89
N GLU A 71 -4.21 -15.76 -2.53
CA GLU A 71 -3.29 -16.72 -3.13
C GLU A 71 -4.06 -17.88 -3.73
N ASN A 72 -3.57 -18.39 -4.87
CA ASN A 72 -4.07 -19.64 -5.43
C ASN A 72 -3.39 -20.85 -4.77
N ASP A 73 -3.88 -22.05 -5.08
CA ASP A 73 -3.38 -23.30 -4.49
C ASP A 73 -1.89 -23.57 -4.81
N ALA A 74 -1.36 -22.92 -5.85
CA ALA A 74 0.05 -22.98 -6.24
C ALA A 74 0.92 -21.89 -5.58
N GLY A 75 0.36 -21.09 -4.67
CA GLY A 75 1.07 -20.05 -3.91
C GLY A 75 1.34 -18.75 -4.67
N PHE A 76 0.73 -18.55 -5.85
CA PHE A 76 0.81 -17.30 -6.60
C PHE A 76 -0.21 -16.29 -6.08
N SER A 77 0.27 -15.08 -5.82
CA SER A 77 -0.57 -13.98 -5.33
C SER A 77 -1.40 -13.34 -6.44
N HIS A 78 -2.58 -12.85 -6.06
CA HIS A 78 -3.51 -12.06 -6.85
C HIS A 78 -3.95 -10.86 -6.03
N GLN A 79 -3.50 -9.67 -6.41
CA GLN A 79 -4.01 -8.39 -5.89
C GLN A 79 -5.11 -7.90 -6.82
N ILE A 80 -6.34 -7.82 -6.33
CA ILE A 80 -7.47 -7.29 -7.08
C ILE A 80 -7.74 -5.88 -6.57
N ASP A 81 -7.61 -4.88 -7.44
CA ASP A 81 -7.69 -3.48 -7.02
C ASP A 81 -9.07 -3.12 -6.50
N SER A 82 -10.12 -3.47 -7.21
CA SER A 82 -11.49 -3.44 -6.67
C SER A 82 -12.25 -4.71 -7.04
N PHE A 83 -12.77 -5.38 -6.02
CA PHE A 83 -13.69 -6.51 -6.15
C PHE A 83 -15.08 -6.04 -5.72
N PHE A 84 -15.99 -5.96 -6.69
CA PHE A 84 -17.39 -5.65 -6.46
C PHE A 84 -18.24 -6.90 -6.62
N LEU A 85 -19.13 -7.16 -5.68
CA LEU A 85 -20.06 -8.29 -5.71
C LEU A 85 -21.48 -7.80 -5.42
N CYS A 86 -22.41 -8.21 -6.27
CA CYS A 86 -23.85 -7.99 -6.11
C CYS A 86 -24.61 -9.30 -6.41
N PRO A 87 -25.95 -9.35 -6.30
CA PRO A 87 -26.73 -10.55 -6.58
C PRO A 87 -26.55 -11.12 -7.98
N TYR A 88 -26.09 -10.31 -8.93
CA TYR A 88 -26.16 -10.62 -10.35
C TYR A 88 -24.81 -11.03 -10.95
N PHE A 89 -23.71 -10.43 -10.50
CA PHE A 89 -22.37 -10.64 -11.05
C PHE A 89 -21.27 -10.23 -10.06
N VAL A 90 -20.03 -10.61 -10.40
CA VAL A 90 -18.81 -10.04 -9.82
C VAL A 90 -18.17 -9.12 -10.84
N PHE A 91 -17.69 -7.96 -10.39
CA PHE A 91 -16.95 -7.01 -11.20
C PHE A 91 -15.54 -6.83 -10.65
N VAL A 92 -14.56 -7.25 -11.45
CA VAL A 92 -13.14 -7.23 -11.13
C VAL A 92 -12.49 -6.08 -11.88
N ILE A 93 -11.89 -5.15 -11.14
CA ILE A 93 -11.27 -3.96 -11.71
C ILE A 93 -9.77 -3.99 -11.47
N GLU A 94 -9.04 -3.63 -12.52
CA GLU A 94 -7.63 -3.25 -12.51
C GLU A 94 -7.53 -1.74 -12.75
N ALA A 95 -6.90 -1.00 -11.85
CA ALA A 95 -6.71 0.45 -11.95
C ALA A 95 -5.30 0.78 -12.46
N LYS A 96 -5.20 1.65 -13.48
CA LYS A 96 -3.93 2.16 -14.00
C LYS A 96 -3.87 3.67 -13.91
N ASN A 97 -2.80 4.18 -13.30
CA ASN A 97 -2.51 5.61 -13.23
C ASN A 97 -1.37 5.99 -14.18
N ILE A 98 -1.66 6.07 -15.47
CA ILE A 98 -0.66 6.24 -16.53
C ILE A 98 -1.07 7.41 -17.43
N ALA A 99 -0.29 8.50 -17.43
CA ALA A 99 -0.50 9.61 -18.36
C ALA A 99 0.03 9.29 -19.78
N GLY A 100 -0.52 9.96 -20.80
CA GLY A 100 -0.15 9.77 -22.19
C GLY A 100 -1.16 8.95 -22.98
N ARG A 101 -0.88 8.73 -24.27
CA ARG A 101 -1.73 7.92 -25.15
C ARG A 101 -1.44 6.44 -24.94
N ILE A 102 -2.48 5.66 -24.70
CA ILE A 102 -2.38 4.23 -24.39
C ILE A 102 -3.10 3.43 -25.46
N GLU A 103 -2.40 2.44 -26.01
CA GLU A 103 -2.92 1.53 -27.01
C GLU A 103 -2.69 0.09 -26.54
N ILE A 104 -3.69 -0.76 -26.75
CA ILE A 104 -3.65 -2.17 -26.35
C ILE A 104 -3.95 -2.99 -27.58
N ASP A 105 -2.99 -3.85 -27.91
CA ASP A 105 -3.06 -4.77 -29.03
C ASP A 105 -3.20 -6.21 -28.51
N GLU A 106 -4.35 -6.79 -28.81
CA GLU A 106 -4.70 -8.18 -28.46
C GLU A 106 -3.89 -9.22 -29.24
N GLU A 107 -3.44 -8.91 -30.46
CA GLU A 107 -2.71 -9.88 -31.28
C GLU A 107 -1.30 -10.11 -30.73
N THR A 108 -0.65 -9.03 -30.31
CA THR A 108 0.71 -9.05 -29.76
C THR A 108 0.74 -9.11 -28.23
N ASN A 109 -0.41 -8.99 -27.56
CA ASN A 109 -0.55 -8.82 -26.12
C ASN A 109 0.27 -7.66 -25.55
N GLN A 110 0.41 -6.58 -26.32
CA GLN A 110 1.19 -5.41 -25.93
C GLN A 110 0.28 -4.27 -25.44
N CYS A 111 0.72 -3.63 -24.36
CA CYS A 111 0.21 -2.33 -23.95
C CYS A 111 1.32 -1.30 -24.21
N ILE A 112 1.03 -0.33 -25.06
CA ILE A 112 1.99 0.69 -25.49
C ILE A 112 1.52 2.05 -24.98
N ARG A 113 2.47 2.84 -24.49
CA ARG A 113 2.26 4.22 -24.10
C ARG A 113 3.09 5.13 -24.98
N THR A 114 2.45 6.11 -25.61
CA THR A 114 3.12 7.24 -26.27
C THR A 114 2.98 8.47 -25.38
N ARG A 115 4.12 9.00 -24.95
CA ARG A 115 4.21 10.22 -24.13
C ARG A 115 4.03 11.47 -24.99
N ASN A 116 3.83 12.62 -24.36
CA ASN A 116 3.66 13.90 -25.05
C ASN A 116 4.92 14.34 -25.83
N ASP A 117 6.10 13.86 -25.43
CA ASP A 117 7.38 14.07 -26.12
C ASP A 117 7.61 13.08 -27.28
N GLY A 118 6.65 12.21 -27.57
CA GLY A 118 6.72 11.21 -28.64
C GLY A 118 7.43 9.91 -28.24
N ILE A 119 7.97 9.79 -27.01
CA ILE A 119 8.62 8.56 -26.55
C ILE A 119 7.58 7.44 -26.41
N VAL A 120 7.89 6.29 -27.01
CA VAL A 120 7.07 5.08 -26.99
C VAL A 120 7.67 4.07 -26.01
N GLU A 121 6.85 3.59 -25.09
CA GLU A 121 7.24 2.65 -24.04
C GLU A 121 6.27 1.48 -23.95
N GLY A 122 6.80 0.27 -23.75
CA GLY A 122 6.01 -0.93 -23.49
C GLY A 122 5.69 -1.09 -22.01
N PHE A 123 4.48 -1.57 -21.72
CA PHE A 123 3.98 -1.85 -20.38
C PHE A 123 3.42 -3.26 -20.28
N THR A 124 3.40 -3.80 -19.06
CA THR A 124 2.62 -5.01 -18.77
C THR A 124 1.16 -4.78 -19.16
N ASN A 125 0.58 -5.71 -19.92
CA ASN A 125 -0.76 -5.57 -20.43
C ASN A 125 -1.80 -5.64 -19.29
N PRO A 126 -2.52 -4.54 -18.98
CA PRO A 126 -3.49 -4.53 -17.90
C PRO A 126 -4.71 -5.43 -18.21
N VAL A 127 -5.01 -5.66 -19.49
CA VAL A 127 -6.12 -6.52 -19.91
C VAL A 127 -5.82 -7.97 -19.54
N ASP A 128 -4.60 -8.44 -19.81
CA ASP A 128 -4.21 -9.81 -19.44
C ASP A 128 -4.09 -9.99 -17.93
N GLN A 129 -3.67 -8.93 -17.22
CA GLN A 129 -3.67 -8.91 -15.76
C GLN A 129 -5.09 -9.10 -15.21
N VAL A 130 -6.07 -8.31 -15.64
CA VAL A 130 -7.45 -8.45 -15.15
C VAL A 130 -8.10 -9.75 -15.61
N ARG A 131 -7.79 -10.28 -16.81
CA ARG A 131 -8.23 -11.62 -17.25
C ARG A 131 -7.73 -12.72 -16.32
N ARG A 132 -6.45 -12.65 -15.93
CA ARG A 132 -5.86 -13.57 -14.96
C ARG A 132 -6.59 -13.48 -13.61
N HIS A 133 -6.91 -12.29 -13.13
CA HIS A 133 -7.70 -12.11 -11.91
C HIS A 133 -9.12 -12.66 -12.06
N GLY A 134 -9.81 -12.38 -13.17
CA GLY A 134 -11.15 -12.89 -13.45
C GLY A 134 -11.21 -14.43 -13.48
N ARG A 135 -10.22 -15.09 -14.09
CA ARG A 135 -10.10 -16.56 -14.08
C ARG A 135 -9.91 -17.11 -12.66
N PHE A 136 -9.04 -16.47 -11.89
CA PHE A 136 -8.81 -16.83 -10.49
C PHE A 136 -10.08 -16.70 -9.66
N VAL A 137 -10.78 -15.56 -9.76
CA VAL A 137 -12.05 -15.31 -9.07
C VAL A 137 -13.10 -16.34 -9.48
N LYS A 138 -13.22 -16.67 -10.77
CA LYS A 138 -14.15 -17.68 -11.25
C LYS A 138 -13.91 -19.05 -10.58
N GLY A 139 -12.66 -19.50 -10.54
CA GLY A 139 -12.29 -20.77 -9.89
C GLY A 139 -12.50 -20.72 -8.37
N MET A 140 -12.25 -19.58 -7.74
CA MET A 140 -12.49 -19.37 -6.32
C MET A 140 -13.99 -19.47 -5.99
N LEU A 141 -14.87 -18.78 -6.73
CA LEU A 141 -16.31 -18.81 -6.49
C LEU A 141 -16.91 -20.22 -6.64
N GLN A 142 -16.36 -21.03 -7.55
CA GLN A 142 -16.77 -22.43 -7.68
C GLN A 142 -16.52 -23.24 -6.40
N LYS A 143 -15.48 -22.93 -5.63
CA LYS A 143 -15.21 -23.57 -4.33
C LYS A 143 -16.25 -23.18 -3.26
N PHE A 144 -16.92 -22.04 -3.44
CA PHE A 144 -18.03 -21.58 -2.60
C PHE A 144 -19.41 -21.96 -3.15
N ASP A 145 -19.46 -22.84 -4.17
CA ASP A 145 -20.68 -23.23 -4.89
C ASP A 145 -21.46 -22.05 -5.51
N MET A 146 -20.73 -21.00 -5.91
CA MET A 146 -21.30 -19.82 -6.55
C MET A 146 -20.93 -19.77 -8.03
N ARG A 147 -21.94 -19.57 -8.89
CA ARG A 147 -21.78 -19.49 -10.35
C ARG A 147 -22.25 -18.14 -10.88
N LEU A 148 -21.51 -17.09 -10.54
CA LEU A 148 -21.76 -15.73 -11.00
C LEU A 148 -21.02 -15.41 -12.30
N PRO A 149 -21.61 -14.60 -13.20
CA PRO A 149 -20.88 -13.91 -14.25
C PRO A 149 -19.72 -13.09 -13.66
N ILE A 150 -18.56 -13.14 -14.32
CA ILE A 150 -17.40 -12.31 -13.99
C ILE A 150 -17.24 -11.27 -15.08
N GLU A 151 -17.47 -10.01 -14.74
CA GLU A 151 -17.18 -8.87 -15.59
C GLU A 151 -15.82 -8.29 -15.20
N CYS A 152 -15.02 -7.90 -16.18
CA CYS A 152 -13.67 -7.40 -15.97
C CYS A 152 -13.53 -5.99 -16.55
N ALA A 153 -12.79 -5.13 -15.86
CA ALA A 153 -12.45 -3.81 -16.38
C ALA A 153 -11.01 -3.40 -16.10
N VAL A 154 -10.44 -2.66 -17.05
CA VAL A 154 -9.26 -1.81 -16.85
C VAL A 154 -9.73 -0.37 -16.80
N ILE A 155 -9.44 0.31 -15.69
CA ILE A 155 -9.80 1.70 -15.47
C ILE A 155 -8.55 2.56 -15.46
N PHE A 156 -8.51 3.55 -16.34
CA PHE A 156 -7.47 4.57 -16.32
C PHE A 156 -7.88 5.72 -15.40
N ALA A 157 -7.12 5.91 -14.32
CA ALA A 157 -7.40 6.89 -13.28
C ALA A 157 -6.74 8.25 -13.52
N ASN A 158 -5.76 8.31 -14.44
CA ASN A 158 -5.06 9.55 -14.74
C ASN A 158 -5.89 10.41 -15.71
N SER A 159 -6.14 11.67 -15.38
CA SER A 159 -6.89 12.59 -16.27
C SER A 159 -6.20 12.85 -17.60
N ASN A 160 -4.88 12.66 -17.66
CA ASN A 160 -4.07 12.83 -18.87
C ASN A 160 -3.87 11.51 -19.63
N SER A 161 -4.54 10.43 -19.25
CA SER A 161 -4.62 9.23 -20.08
C SER A 161 -5.44 9.54 -21.33
N VAL A 162 -4.95 9.16 -22.51
CA VAL A 162 -5.72 9.17 -23.75
C VAL A 162 -5.86 7.74 -24.22
N ILE A 163 -7.06 7.17 -24.13
CA ILE A 163 -7.32 5.79 -24.54
C ILE A 163 -7.44 5.79 -26.07
N GLY A 164 -6.43 5.22 -26.73
CA GLY A 164 -6.34 5.10 -28.18
C GLY A 164 -7.02 3.84 -28.69
N LYS A 165 -6.36 3.14 -29.63
CA LYS A 165 -6.87 1.87 -30.15
C LYS A 165 -6.79 0.79 -29.06
N ILE A 166 -7.94 0.27 -28.67
CA ILE A 166 -8.07 -0.87 -27.76
C ILE A 166 -8.78 -2.00 -28.49
N ASN A 167 -8.10 -3.13 -28.65
CA ASN A 167 -8.74 -4.37 -29.06
C ASN A 167 -8.87 -5.26 -27.81
N ALA A 168 -10.03 -5.19 -27.15
CA ALA A 168 -10.34 -5.97 -25.94
C ALA A 168 -11.84 -6.31 -25.93
N ARG A 169 -12.22 -7.52 -26.32
CA ARG A 169 -13.66 -7.87 -26.49
C ARG A 169 -14.38 -8.25 -25.19
N ASP A 170 -13.66 -8.86 -24.26
CA ASP A 170 -14.16 -9.43 -23.01
C ASP A 170 -13.89 -8.55 -21.78
N VAL A 171 -13.13 -7.46 -21.93
CA VAL A 171 -12.74 -6.55 -20.86
C VAL A 171 -13.15 -5.13 -21.20
N LEU A 172 -13.84 -4.47 -20.27
CA LEU A 172 -14.18 -3.05 -20.40
C LEU A 172 -12.93 -2.20 -20.16
N VAL A 173 -12.58 -1.33 -21.11
CA VAL A 173 -11.45 -0.40 -20.96
C VAL A 173 -11.95 1.03 -21.07
N PHE A 174 -11.80 1.83 -20.01
CA PHE A 174 -12.36 3.19 -19.96
C PHE A 174 -11.68 4.08 -18.91
N GLN A 175 -11.97 5.39 -19.00
CA GLN A 175 -11.55 6.40 -18.03
C GLN A 175 -12.34 6.28 -16.74
N VAL A 176 -11.74 6.58 -15.59
CA VAL A 176 -12.39 6.48 -14.27
C VAL A 176 -13.75 7.17 -14.18
N THR A 177 -13.94 8.30 -14.86
CA THR A 177 -15.23 9.03 -14.92
C THR A 177 -16.37 8.25 -15.59
N GLY A 178 -16.05 7.19 -16.36
CA GLY A 178 -17.02 6.31 -16.98
C GLY A 178 -17.52 5.18 -16.08
N LEU A 179 -16.97 5.01 -14.87
CA LEU A 179 -17.29 3.87 -13.98
C LEU A 179 -18.79 3.74 -13.74
N ARG A 180 -19.46 4.86 -13.44
CA ARG A 180 -20.89 4.87 -13.16
C ARG A 180 -21.73 4.41 -14.32
N TYR A 181 -21.49 5.00 -15.48
CA TYR A 181 -22.20 4.63 -16.70
C TYR A 181 -21.99 3.15 -17.06
N LYS A 182 -20.76 2.63 -16.90
CA LYS A 182 -20.44 1.24 -17.21
C LYS A 182 -21.06 0.26 -16.22
N LEU A 183 -21.04 0.58 -14.93
CA LEU A 183 -21.68 -0.24 -13.90
C LEU A 183 -23.21 -0.31 -14.12
N ASP A 184 -23.86 0.83 -14.40
CA ASP A 184 -25.30 0.86 -14.70
C ASP A 184 -25.65 -0.04 -15.90
N ASN A 185 -24.81 -0.06 -16.93
CA ASN A 185 -25.00 -0.94 -18.08
C ASN A 185 -24.85 -2.43 -17.72
N LEU A 186 -23.89 -2.77 -16.84
CA LEU A 186 -23.75 -4.13 -16.33
C LEU A 186 -24.98 -4.56 -15.51
N LEU A 187 -25.50 -3.67 -14.66
CA LEU A 187 -26.74 -3.91 -13.91
C LEU A 187 -27.96 -4.07 -14.81
N ARG A 188 -28.03 -3.37 -15.95
CA ARG A 188 -29.09 -3.58 -16.95
C ARG A 188 -28.95 -4.88 -17.73
N LYS A 189 -27.71 -5.32 -17.98
CA LYS A 189 -27.35 -6.55 -18.68
C LYS A 189 -27.68 -7.78 -17.84
N HIS A 190 -27.37 -7.75 -16.55
CA HIS A 190 -27.57 -8.87 -15.63
C HIS A 190 -28.73 -8.57 -14.68
N ARG A 191 -29.90 -9.15 -14.95
CA ARG A 191 -31.15 -8.86 -14.20
C ARG A 191 -31.59 -9.96 -13.24
N GLN A 192 -31.10 -11.18 -13.44
CA GLN A 192 -31.52 -12.33 -12.64
C GLN A 192 -30.62 -12.44 -11.40
N PRO A 193 -31.18 -12.33 -10.17
CA PRO A 193 -30.40 -12.57 -8.97
C PRO A 193 -30.02 -14.06 -8.90
N LEU A 194 -28.74 -14.33 -8.68
CA LEU A 194 -28.16 -15.67 -8.59
C LEU A 194 -27.74 -16.04 -7.17
N ILE A 195 -27.52 -15.04 -6.32
CA ILE A 195 -27.23 -15.20 -4.90
C ILE A 195 -28.04 -14.21 -4.07
N VAL A 196 -28.30 -14.56 -2.81
CA VAL A 196 -29.02 -13.71 -1.86
C VAL A 196 -28.07 -12.84 -1.03
N GLU A 197 -28.63 -11.83 -0.37
CA GLU A 197 -27.86 -10.85 0.42
C GLU A 197 -26.98 -11.50 1.50
N ASP A 198 -27.48 -12.49 2.23
CA ASP A 198 -26.70 -13.21 3.25
C ASP A 198 -25.46 -13.90 2.65
N GLN A 199 -25.59 -14.48 1.45
CA GLN A 199 -24.46 -15.11 0.75
C GLN A 199 -23.41 -14.08 0.32
N ILE A 200 -23.85 -12.88 -0.10
CA ILE A 200 -22.95 -11.76 -0.45
C ILE A 200 -22.12 -11.38 0.77
N TYR A 201 -22.77 -11.14 1.91
CA TYR A 201 -22.07 -10.73 3.12
C TYR A 201 -21.17 -11.82 3.68
N GLN A 202 -21.61 -13.09 3.66
CA GLN A 202 -20.80 -14.20 4.12
C GLN A 202 -19.55 -14.35 3.27
N LEU A 203 -19.67 -14.36 1.94
CA LEU A 203 -18.53 -14.41 1.04
C LEU A 203 -17.58 -13.24 1.29
N GLY A 204 -18.10 -12.02 1.49
CA GLY A 204 -17.27 -10.86 1.83
C GLY A 204 -16.44 -11.04 3.10
N LYS A 205 -17.02 -11.63 4.15
CA LYS A 205 -16.28 -11.97 5.40
C LYS A 205 -15.22 -13.04 5.14
N ASP A 206 -15.58 -14.09 4.41
CA ASP A 206 -14.68 -15.20 4.11
C ASP A 206 -13.46 -14.71 3.31
N LEU A 207 -13.68 -13.94 2.24
CA LEU A 207 -12.60 -13.36 1.43
C LEU A 207 -11.71 -12.42 2.24
N LYS A 208 -12.29 -11.62 3.13
CA LYS A 208 -11.52 -10.75 4.03
C LYS A 208 -10.66 -11.57 5.00
N SER A 209 -11.15 -12.71 5.48
CA SER A 209 -10.41 -13.60 6.37
C SER A 209 -9.27 -14.35 5.67
N LEU A 210 -9.41 -14.63 4.37
CA LEU A 210 -8.42 -15.29 3.54
C LEU A 210 -7.31 -14.36 3.03
N GLN A 211 -7.37 -13.06 3.37
CA GLN A 211 -6.37 -12.10 2.90
C GLN A 211 -4.95 -12.50 3.32
N THR A 212 -4.04 -12.49 2.34
CA THR A 212 -2.61 -12.64 2.62
C THR A 212 -1.92 -11.29 2.58
N VAL A 213 -1.41 -10.84 3.73
CA VAL A 213 -0.59 -9.63 3.81
C VAL A 213 0.87 -10.03 3.74
N ARG A 214 1.43 -10.09 2.53
CA ARG A 214 2.88 -10.28 2.36
C ARG A 214 3.59 -8.94 2.54
N LYS A 215 4.41 -8.83 3.60
CA LYS A 215 5.31 -7.69 3.79
C LYS A 215 6.41 -7.75 2.73
N TRP A 216 6.67 -6.63 2.06
CA TRP A 216 7.80 -6.54 1.15
C TRP A 216 9.10 -6.42 1.96
N GLU A 217 10.02 -7.35 1.74
CA GLU A 217 11.35 -7.33 2.35
C GLU A 217 12.40 -6.88 1.32
N PRO A 218 12.97 -5.67 1.45
CA PRO A 218 14.00 -5.20 0.54
C PRO A 218 15.29 -5.98 0.74
N LYS A 219 15.88 -6.46 -0.36
CA LYS A 219 17.26 -6.98 -0.38
C LYS A 219 18.25 -5.80 -0.36
N ILE A 220 18.35 -5.12 0.78
CA ILE A 220 19.25 -3.98 0.97
C ILE A 220 20.39 -4.32 1.93
N ASN A 221 21.62 -3.89 1.59
CA ASN A 221 22.73 -3.98 2.53
C ASN A 221 22.53 -2.96 3.66
N ARG A 222 22.04 -3.45 4.82
CA ARG A 222 21.76 -2.64 6.01
C ARG A 222 22.99 -1.89 6.54
N ALA A 223 24.22 -2.33 6.24
CA ALA A 223 25.43 -1.63 6.65
C ALA A 223 25.60 -0.27 5.95
N LYS A 224 24.96 -0.08 4.79
CA LYS A 224 24.96 1.19 4.06
C LYS A 224 23.95 2.20 4.64
N LEU A 225 23.01 1.74 5.46
CA LEU A 225 21.96 2.58 6.02
C LEU A 225 22.50 3.36 7.22
N ARG A 226 22.23 4.66 7.22
CA ARG A 226 22.61 5.53 8.34
C ARG A 226 21.81 5.16 9.58
N LYS A 227 22.54 5.01 10.69
CA LYS A 227 21.99 4.91 12.05
C LYS A 227 21.80 6.31 12.64
N GLY A 228 21.08 6.38 13.75
CA GLY A 228 20.80 7.59 14.50
C GLY A 228 19.42 8.17 14.23
N VAL A 229 19.06 9.15 15.05
CA VAL A 229 17.92 10.02 14.83
C VAL A 229 18.30 11.05 13.78
N LEU A 230 17.60 11.11 12.64
CA LEU A 230 17.96 11.95 11.52
C LEU A 230 17.16 13.26 11.53
N CYS A 231 17.82 14.38 11.26
CA CYS A 231 17.20 15.70 11.29
C CYS A 231 16.38 15.96 10.03
N LYS A 232 15.05 16.08 10.17
CA LYS A 232 14.13 16.42 9.08
C LYS A 232 14.43 17.80 8.46
N ALA A 233 14.80 18.79 9.27
CA ALA A 233 15.16 20.14 8.79
C ALA A 233 16.43 20.14 7.90
N CYS A 234 17.29 19.13 8.03
CA CYS A 234 18.42 18.91 7.14
C CYS A 234 18.13 17.89 6.03
N MET A 235 16.86 17.65 5.68
CA MET A 235 16.44 16.62 4.72
C MET A 235 17.04 15.25 5.05
N TYR A 236 17.02 14.88 6.33
CA TYR A 236 17.57 13.62 6.85
C TYR A 236 19.08 13.43 6.64
N ARG A 237 19.83 14.46 6.25
CA ARG A 237 21.27 14.34 5.97
C ARG A 237 22.15 14.28 7.21
N MET A 238 21.67 14.83 8.33
CA MET A 238 22.45 15.01 9.55
C MET A 238 21.84 14.24 10.70
N PRO A 239 22.61 13.45 11.48
CA PRO A 239 22.13 12.88 12.72
C PRO A 239 21.95 13.96 13.79
N MET A 240 21.05 13.69 14.72
CA MET A 240 20.78 14.49 15.91
C MET A 240 21.50 13.87 17.11
N GLN A 241 21.97 14.72 18.01
CA GLN A 241 22.61 14.31 19.26
C GLN A 241 21.63 14.42 20.42
N PHE A 242 21.61 13.42 21.30
CA PHE A 242 20.82 13.49 22.53
C PHE A 242 21.61 14.24 23.61
N LYS A 243 21.22 15.48 23.92
CA LYS A 243 21.86 16.35 24.93
C LYS A 243 20.81 16.90 25.90
N HIS A 244 21.06 16.76 27.20
CA HIS A 244 20.19 17.29 28.27
C HIS A 244 18.69 16.96 28.09
N GLY A 245 18.39 15.71 27.69
CA GLY A 245 17.00 15.28 27.48
C GLY A 245 16.38 15.70 26.14
N LYS A 246 17.14 16.33 25.25
CA LYS A 246 16.66 16.83 23.95
C LYS A 246 17.44 16.24 22.80
N TRP A 247 16.77 16.03 21.67
CA TRP A 247 17.42 15.72 20.41
C TRP A 247 17.74 17.02 19.67
N VAL A 248 19.02 17.28 19.41
CA VAL A 248 19.51 18.51 18.79
C VAL A 248 20.34 18.20 17.56
N CYS A 249 20.01 18.78 16.41
CA CYS A 249 20.83 18.67 15.21
C CYS A 249 22.12 19.48 15.37
N PHE A 250 23.28 18.85 15.15
CA PHE A 250 24.56 19.54 15.30
C PHE A 250 24.89 20.51 14.16
N ARG A 251 24.23 20.38 13.01
CA ARG A 251 24.45 21.27 11.86
C ARG A 251 23.56 22.51 11.92
N CYS A 252 22.25 22.33 12.06
CA CYS A 252 21.29 23.45 11.98
C CYS A 252 20.73 23.89 13.35
N GLY A 253 21.08 23.21 14.44
CA GLY A 253 20.58 23.53 15.77
C GLY A 253 19.12 23.15 16.04
N ASN A 254 18.39 22.61 15.05
CA ASN A 254 16.98 22.22 15.22
C ASN A 254 16.79 21.22 16.37
N ILE A 255 15.82 21.49 17.22
CA ILE A 255 15.43 20.63 18.34
C ILE A 255 14.13 19.91 17.96
N ASP A 256 14.15 18.58 18.01
CA ASP A 256 12.96 17.77 17.72
C ASP A 256 12.93 16.53 18.62
N ASN A 257 12.18 16.64 19.72
CA ASN A 257 12.09 15.57 20.71
C ASN A 257 11.20 14.40 20.28
N LEU A 258 10.55 14.47 19.10
CA LEU A 258 9.75 13.40 18.54
C LEU A 258 10.43 12.70 17.36
N ALA A 259 11.51 13.28 16.80
CA ALA A 259 12.26 12.68 15.68
C ALA A 259 12.74 11.25 15.94
N PHE A 260 12.99 10.88 17.21
CA PHE A 260 13.39 9.51 17.55
C PHE A 260 12.29 8.46 17.29
N LEU A 261 11.02 8.86 17.25
CA LEU A 261 9.90 7.97 16.93
C LEU A 261 9.91 7.56 15.47
N GLU A 262 10.19 8.51 14.58
CA GLU A 262 10.38 8.23 13.15
C GLU A 262 11.59 7.32 12.95
N ALA A 263 12.68 7.59 13.69
CA ALA A 263 13.83 6.70 13.67
C ALA A 263 13.50 5.28 14.15
N LEU A 264 12.69 5.16 15.20
CA LEU A 264 12.27 3.86 15.75
C LEU A 264 11.34 3.12 14.77
N ASN A 265 10.47 3.83 14.07
CA ASN A 265 9.66 3.26 13.01
C ASN A 265 10.51 2.78 11.82
N ASP A 266 11.54 3.53 11.42
CA ASP A 266 12.47 3.04 10.40
C ASP A 266 13.21 1.78 10.85
N TYR A 267 13.60 1.70 12.13
CA TYR A 267 14.20 0.48 12.70
C TYR A 267 13.26 -0.71 12.53
N ARG A 268 11.98 -0.53 12.92
CA ARG A 268 10.93 -1.53 12.78
C ARG A 268 10.78 -2.02 11.34
N LEU A 269 10.80 -1.10 10.37
CA LEU A 269 10.59 -1.40 8.96
C LEU A 269 11.80 -2.07 8.29
N LEU A 270 13.02 -1.75 8.72
CA LEU A 270 14.24 -2.13 7.98
C LEU A 270 15.12 -3.14 8.71
N TRP A 271 14.99 -3.29 10.04
CA TRP A 271 15.79 -4.21 10.85
C TRP A 271 14.96 -5.30 11.52
N ASN A 272 14.11 -4.92 12.48
CA ASN A 272 13.33 -5.84 13.30
C ASN A 272 12.22 -5.09 14.05
N GLU A 273 11.07 -5.74 14.26
CA GLU A 273 9.98 -5.17 15.06
C GLU A 273 10.23 -5.19 16.57
N TRP A 274 11.16 -6.03 17.02
CA TRP A 274 11.64 -6.09 18.40
C TRP A 274 12.98 -5.37 18.54
N ILE A 275 13.12 -4.59 19.61
CA ILE A 275 14.36 -3.90 19.91
C ILE A 275 14.76 -4.08 21.38
N SER A 276 16.00 -4.46 21.62
CA SER A 276 16.61 -4.47 22.95
C SER A 276 17.15 -3.08 23.33
N ASN A 277 17.49 -2.89 24.60
CA ASN A 277 18.19 -1.67 25.04
C ASN A 277 19.53 -1.49 24.31
N CYS A 278 20.27 -2.58 24.07
CA CYS A 278 21.57 -2.54 23.39
C CYS A 278 21.41 -2.08 21.94
N GLU A 279 20.48 -2.69 21.20
CA GLU A 279 20.18 -2.32 19.82
C GLU A 279 19.65 -0.89 19.72
N PHE A 280 18.77 -0.46 20.63
CA PHE A 280 18.28 0.91 20.68
C PHE A 280 19.42 1.92 20.87
N ARG A 281 20.37 1.62 21.75
CA ARG A 281 21.55 2.47 21.98
C ARG A 281 22.44 2.57 20.76
N GLU A 282 22.78 1.43 20.18
CA GLU A 282 23.63 1.34 18.99
C GLU A 282 22.97 2.06 17.81
N PHE A 283 21.67 1.86 17.63
CA PHE A 283 20.92 2.45 16.53
C PHE A 283 20.69 3.94 16.74
N MET A 284 20.34 4.40 17.94
CA MET A 284 20.00 5.81 18.19
C MET A 284 21.21 6.69 18.49
N GLY A 285 22.38 6.09 18.77
CA GLY A 285 23.58 6.83 19.19
C GLY A 285 23.53 7.29 20.64
N ILE A 286 22.89 6.51 21.53
CA ILE A 286 22.82 6.80 22.97
C ILE A 286 23.82 5.93 23.73
N SER A 287 24.74 6.54 24.47
CA SER A 287 25.75 5.81 25.26
C SER A 287 25.20 5.26 26.58
N SER A 288 24.28 5.96 27.25
CA SER A 288 23.78 5.58 28.57
C SER A 288 22.67 4.51 28.51
N LYS A 289 22.91 3.39 29.21
CA LYS A 289 21.93 2.31 29.44
C LYS A 289 20.66 2.82 30.13
N ASP A 290 20.81 3.65 31.15
CA ASP A 290 19.69 4.15 31.97
C ASP A 290 18.83 5.13 31.19
N THR A 291 19.45 6.03 30.41
CA THR A 291 18.73 6.93 29.51
C THR A 291 17.93 6.16 28.48
N ALA A 292 18.53 5.19 27.80
CA ALA A 292 17.82 4.33 26.86
C ALA A 292 16.65 3.58 27.53
N SER A 293 16.87 3.05 28.74
CA SER A 293 15.82 2.34 29.50
C SER A 293 14.68 3.26 29.92
N ARG A 294 14.97 4.54 30.22
CA ARG A 294 13.95 5.54 30.56
C ARG A 294 13.11 5.91 29.34
N ILE A 295 13.75 6.11 28.19
CA ILE A 295 13.06 6.41 26.92
C ILE A 295 12.19 5.22 26.48
N LEU A 296 12.72 4.00 26.48
CA LEU A 296 11.93 2.82 26.07
C LEU A 296 10.74 2.58 26.99
N ARG A 297 10.90 2.72 28.32
CA ARG A 297 9.79 2.59 29.27
C ARG A 297 8.74 3.68 29.12
N SER A 298 9.14 4.91 28.78
CA SER A 298 8.19 6.00 28.64
C SER A 298 7.27 5.87 27.42
N LEU A 299 7.64 5.05 26.43
CA LEU A 299 6.79 4.73 25.30
C LEU A 299 5.59 3.86 25.69
N GLY A 300 5.61 3.19 26.85
CA GLY A 300 4.52 2.33 27.30
C GLY A 300 4.22 1.18 26.34
N ILE A 301 5.24 0.74 25.59
CA ILE A 301 5.13 -0.34 24.61
C ILE A 301 5.34 -1.70 25.26
N GLU A 302 4.73 -2.73 24.67
CA GLU A 302 4.84 -4.11 25.13
C GLU A 302 6.30 -4.56 25.20
N SER A 303 6.64 -5.30 26.25
CA SER A 303 7.99 -5.82 26.44
C SER A 303 7.97 -7.25 26.93
N VAL A 304 8.88 -8.07 26.41
CA VAL A 304 9.14 -9.44 26.87
C VAL A 304 10.53 -9.51 27.52
N GLY A 305 10.71 -10.42 28.48
CA GLY A 305 11.96 -10.59 29.22
C GLY A 305 12.10 -9.66 30.44
N THR A 306 12.89 -10.09 31.42
CA THR A 306 12.97 -9.44 32.74
C THR A 306 14.21 -8.58 32.91
N TYR A 307 15.35 -8.95 32.31
CA TYR A 307 16.64 -8.29 32.58
C TYR A 307 17.42 -7.99 31.29
N LYS A 308 18.55 -8.66 31.06
CA LYS A 308 19.46 -8.43 29.93
C LYS A 308 18.86 -8.83 28.58
N ASP A 309 17.88 -9.71 28.62
CA ASP A 309 17.12 -10.28 27.53
C ASP A 309 15.86 -9.47 27.19
N ARG A 310 15.60 -8.38 27.93
CA ARG A 310 14.40 -7.57 27.70
C ARG A 310 14.41 -6.96 26.30
N LYS A 311 13.33 -7.20 25.56
CA LYS A 311 13.02 -6.62 24.25
C LYS A 311 11.68 -5.91 24.28
N TYR A 312 11.55 -4.88 23.45
CA TYR A 312 10.36 -4.07 23.32
C TYR A 312 9.79 -4.23 21.91
N LEU A 313 8.49 -4.47 21.79
CA LEU A 313 7.79 -4.53 20.52
C LEU A 313 7.51 -3.09 20.05
N ILE A 314 7.99 -2.73 18.87
CA ILE A 314 7.73 -1.42 18.27
C ILE A 314 6.38 -1.50 17.54
N PRO A 315 5.32 -0.83 18.02
CA PRO A 315 4.03 -0.85 17.34
C PRO A 315 4.07 -0.03 16.05
N GLU A 316 3.17 -0.33 15.12
CA GLU A 316 2.99 0.45 13.89
C GLU A 316 2.58 1.91 14.18
N LYS A 317 1.77 2.12 15.23
CA LYS A 317 1.40 3.44 15.75
C LYS A 317 1.92 3.59 17.18
N ILE A 318 2.96 4.39 17.37
CA ILE A 318 3.50 4.68 18.70
C ILE A 318 2.68 5.83 19.31
N LYS A 319 1.84 5.51 20.30
CA LYS A 319 1.13 6.53 21.09
C LYS A 319 2.10 7.11 22.11
N VAL A 320 2.58 8.33 21.89
CA VAL A 320 3.43 9.00 22.87
C VAL A 320 2.56 9.70 23.90
N ARG A 321 2.71 9.32 25.18
CA ARG A 321 2.34 10.20 26.28
C ARG A 321 3.34 11.34 26.24
N VAL A 322 2.94 12.45 25.62
CA VAL A 322 3.83 13.59 25.43
C VAL A 322 4.36 14.00 26.81
N PHE A 323 5.68 14.07 26.98
CA PHE A 323 6.31 14.78 28.12
C PHE A 323 6.14 16.29 27.93
N THR A 324 4.89 16.72 27.79
CA THR A 324 4.47 18.11 27.80
C THR A 324 3.20 18.17 28.61
N ASN A 325 3.08 19.19 29.46
CA ASN A 325 1.86 19.51 30.20
C ASN A 325 0.62 19.85 29.33
N LYS A 326 0.57 19.41 28.06
CA LYS A 326 -0.63 19.43 27.21
C LYS A 326 -0.59 18.28 26.19
N PRO A 327 -1.71 17.58 25.95
CA PRO A 327 -1.82 16.52 24.95
C PRO A 327 -1.84 17.09 23.53
N ARG A 328 -1.14 16.43 22.61
CA ARG A 328 -1.40 16.49 21.16
C ARG A 328 -1.52 15.07 20.64
N VAL A 329 -2.66 14.77 20.01
CA VAL A 329 -2.92 13.53 19.27
C VAL A 329 -2.45 13.79 17.83
N PHE A 330 -1.62 12.91 17.27
CA PHE A 330 -1.28 12.91 15.85
C PHE A 330 -2.10 11.82 15.16
N SER A 331 -2.87 12.23 14.15
CA SER A 331 -3.65 11.40 13.21
C SER A 331 -2.77 10.82 12.12
#